data_AF-A0AAJ6MMF4-F1
#
_entry.id   AF-A0AAJ6MMF4-F1
#
_cell.length_a   1.000
_cell.length_b   1.000
_cell.length_c   1.000
_cell.angle_alpha   90.00
_cell.angle_beta   90.00
_cell.angle_gamma   90.00
#
_symmetry.space_group_name_H-M   'P 1'
#
loop_
_entity.id
_entity.type
_entity.pdbx_description
1 polymer ?
#
loop_
_entity_poly.entity_id
_entity_poly.type
_entity_poly.pdbx_seq_one_letter_code
_entity_poly.pdbx_strand_id
1 'polypeptide(L)'
;MAEKTVLADASPEKRLFISLITRDISLVDAFLDIIDNSINAALEPLAADLKTADDYQRIASSKAKPKVKIEIEIKPTRIVVKDNASGISLATATDHVFKFGRGDDDGSETADRLSVYGIGLKRAMFKCGNRIEIVSDHRQGGLSST
;
A
#
# COMPACT_ATOMS: atom_id res chain seq x y z
N MET A 1 -17.28 33.01 -42.56
CA MET A 1 -17.71 32.06 -41.52
C MET A 1 -16.63 32.06 -40.46
N ALA A 2 -16.97 32.28 -39.19
CA ALA A 2 -15.97 32.27 -38.12
C ALA A 2 -15.50 30.84 -37.90
N GLU A 3 -14.19 30.61 -37.99
CA GLU A 3 -13.57 29.31 -37.76
C GLU A 3 -13.74 28.93 -36.29
N LYS A 4 -14.45 27.82 -36.04
CA LYS A 4 -14.76 27.36 -34.69
C LYS A 4 -13.66 26.42 -34.22
N THR A 5 -12.65 26.95 -33.55
CA THR A 5 -11.59 26.15 -32.93
C THR A 5 -12.07 25.59 -31.59
N VAL A 6 -11.91 24.28 -31.38
CA VAL A 6 -12.23 23.60 -30.12
C VAL A 6 -10.95 22.92 -29.63
N LEU A 7 -10.62 23.09 -28.35
CA LEU A 7 -9.56 22.34 -27.69
C LEU A 7 -10.04 20.90 -27.44
N ALA A 8 -9.32 19.92 -27.97
CA ALA A 8 -9.57 18.51 -27.70
C ALA A 8 -8.89 18.11 -26.38
N ASP A 9 -9.61 17.40 -25.52
CA ASP A 9 -9.03 16.75 -24.35
C ASP A 9 -8.24 15.51 -24.79
N ALA A 10 -6.94 15.49 -24.48
CA ALA A 10 -6.03 14.37 -24.75
C ALA A 10 -5.64 13.61 -23.48
N SER A 11 -6.32 13.88 -22.35
CA SER A 11 -6.09 13.19 -21.09
C SER A 11 -6.39 11.69 -21.22
N PRO A 12 -5.56 10.81 -20.65
CA PRO A 12 -5.80 9.38 -20.71
C PRO A 12 -7.06 9.00 -19.92
N GLU A 13 -7.85 8.06 -20.44
CA GLU A 13 -8.98 7.53 -19.70
C GLU A 13 -8.50 6.83 -18.41
N LYS A 14 -9.20 7.08 -17.30
CA LYS A 14 -8.92 6.44 -15.99
C LYS A 14 -8.85 4.91 -16.11
N ARG A 15 -9.70 4.31 -16.93
CA ARG A 15 -9.72 2.85 -17.18
C ARG A 15 -8.43 2.39 -17.86
N LEU A 16 -7.94 3.14 -18.85
CA LEU A 16 -6.68 2.83 -19.52
C LEU A 16 -5.53 2.90 -18.51
N PHE A 17 -5.46 3.97 -17.71
CA PHE A 17 -4.43 4.11 -16.68
C PHE A 17 -4.42 2.93 -15.69
N ILE A 18 -5.58 2.57 -15.12
CA ILE A 18 -5.70 1.42 -14.20
C ILE A 18 -5.24 0.13 -14.90
N SER A 19 -5.69 -0.10 -16.13
CA SER A 19 -5.32 -1.32 -16.89
C SER A 19 -3.81 -1.43 -17.13
N LEU A 20 -3.12 -0.30 -17.31
CA LEU A 20 -1.68 -0.26 -17.54
C LEU A 20 -0.90 -0.57 -16.26
N ILE A 21 -1.29 0.02 -15.12
CA ILE A 21 -0.56 -0.18 -13.84
C ILE A 21 -0.80 -1.56 -13.21
N THR A 22 -1.90 -2.24 -13.53
CA THR A 22 -2.21 -3.58 -13.01
C THR A 22 -1.87 -4.72 -13.97
N ARG A 23 -1.32 -4.41 -15.15
CA ARG A 23 -1.15 -5.39 -16.25
C ARG A 23 -0.20 -6.52 -15.88
N ASP A 24 0.87 -6.17 -15.19
CA ASP A 24 2.05 -6.98 -14.93
C ASP A 24 2.08 -7.59 -13.52
N ILE A 25 1.17 -7.22 -12.63
CA ILE A 25 1.02 -7.84 -11.31
C ILE A 25 0.03 -9.01 -11.38
N SER A 26 0.39 -10.17 -10.81
CA SER A 26 -0.54 -11.30 -10.68
C SER A 26 -1.52 -11.06 -9.52
N LEU A 27 -2.63 -11.81 -9.47
CA LEU A 27 -3.55 -11.72 -8.33
C LEU A 27 -2.90 -12.21 -7.03
N VAL A 28 -2.01 -13.20 -7.11
CA VAL A 28 -1.28 -13.72 -5.95
C VAL A 28 -0.30 -12.66 -5.41
N ASP A 29 0.47 -12.02 -6.30
CA ASP A 29 1.39 -10.95 -5.90
C ASP A 29 0.63 -9.75 -5.31
N ALA A 30 -0.54 -9.42 -5.86
CA ALA A 30 -1.40 -8.40 -5.30
C ALA A 30 -1.85 -8.73 -3.87
N PHE A 31 -2.14 -10.00 -3.55
CA PHE A 31 -2.45 -10.38 -2.17
C PHE A 31 -1.26 -10.24 -1.24
N LEU A 32 -0.07 -10.66 -1.69
CA LEU A 32 1.16 -10.50 -0.92
C LEU A 32 1.45 -9.02 -0.64
N ASP A 33 1.34 -8.16 -1.65
CA ASP A 33 1.50 -6.71 -1.52
C ASP A 33 0.54 -6.09 -0.48
N ILE A 34 -0.70 -6.59 -0.37
CA ILE A 34 -1.66 -6.10 0.65
C ILE A 34 -1.25 -6.57 2.04
N ILE A 35 -0.90 -7.85 2.19
CA ILE A 35 -0.52 -8.48 3.46
C ILE A 35 0.79 -7.89 4.00
N ASP A 36 1.73 -7.58 3.12
CA ASP A 36 3.02 -6.98 3.48
C ASP A 36 2.84 -5.64 4.20
N ASN A 37 1.79 -4.87 3.92
CA ASN A 37 1.52 -3.64 4.67
C ASN A 37 1.19 -3.93 6.14
N SER A 38 0.38 -4.96 6.41
CA SER A 38 0.08 -5.39 7.78
C SER A 38 1.31 -5.96 8.48
N ILE A 39 2.19 -6.69 7.76
CA ILE A 39 3.45 -7.19 8.31
C ILE A 39 4.40 -6.03 8.65
N ASN A 40 4.58 -5.08 7.73
CA ASN A 40 5.43 -3.92 7.94
C ASN A 40 4.96 -3.07 9.13
N ALA A 41 3.65 -2.84 9.24
CA ALA A 41 3.07 -2.16 10.40
C ALA A 41 3.28 -2.96 11.71
N ALA A 42 3.27 -4.28 11.65
CA ALA A 42 3.56 -5.12 12.82
C ALA A 42 5.02 -5.04 13.28
N LEU A 43 5.94 -4.82 12.33
CA LEU A 43 7.37 -4.74 12.57
C LEU A 43 7.84 -3.33 12.95
N GLU A 44 7.07 -2.27 12.63
CA GLU A 44 7.41 -0.88 12.93
C GLU A 44 7.87 -0.65 14.38
N PRO A 45 7.18 -1.16 15.43
CA PRO A 45 7.62 -0.96 16.82
C PRO A 45 8.97 -1.63 17.16
N LEU A 46 9.39 -2.61 16.33
CA LEU A 46 10.63 -3.36 16.46
C LEU A 46 11.70 -2.85 15.49
N ALA A 47 11.38 -1.90 14.61
CA ALA A 47 12.27 -1.44 13.55
C ALA A 47 13.59 -0.84 14.07
N ALA A 48 13.56 -0.23 15.26
CA ALA A 48 14.77 0.28 15.92
C ALA A 48 15.77 -0.83 16.28
N ASP A 49 15.28 -2.05 16.51
CA ASP A 49 16.04 -3.24 16.89
C ASP A 49 16.33 -4.18 15.69
N LEU A 50 15.80 -3.86 14.50
CA LEU A 50 15.88 -4.67 13.27
C LEU A 50 16.76 -4.00 12.20
N LYS A 51 18.06 -3.85 12.48
CA LYS A 51 18.99 -3.13 11.59
C LYS A 51 19.73 -4.04 10.61
N THR A 52 19.82 -5.33 10.91
CA THR A 52 20.58 -6.31 10.11
C THR A 52 19.74 -7.55 9.81
N ALA A 53 20.12 -8.30 8.77
CA ALA A 53 19.46 -9.57 8.41
C ALA A 53 19.46 -10.59 9.57
N ASP A 54 20.50 -10.56 10.41
CA ASP A 54 20.62 -11.42 11.60
C ASP A 54 19.60 -11.06 12.69
N ASP A 55 19.20 -9.79 12.80
CA ASP A 55 18.20 -9.35 13.78
C ASP A 55 16.81 -9.92 13.42
N TYR A 56 16.47 -9.99 12.13
CA TYR A 56 15.25 -10.64 11.64
C TYR A 56 15.24 -12.14 12.01
N GLN A 57 16.36 -12.84 11.83
CA GLN A 57 16.48 -14.25 12.19
C GLN A 57 16.37 -14.48 13.71
N ARG A 58 16.89 -13.56 14.53
CA ARG A 58 16.74 -13.61 15.99
C ARG A 58 15.30 -13.45 16.45
N ILE A 59 14.54 -12.52 15.87
CA ILE A 59 13.11 -12.39 16.20
C ILE A 59 12.34 -13.64 15.79
N ALA A 60 12.58 -14.17 14.59
CA ALA A 60 11.97 -15.42 14.11
C ALA A 60 12.31 -16.63 14.99
N SER A 61 13.50 -16.63 15.61
CA SER A 61 13.96 -17.68 16.54
C SER A 61 13.50 -17.45 17.99
N SER A 62 13.01 -16.26 18.31
CA SER A 62 12.54 -15.91 19.66
C SER A 62 11.15 -16.51 19.90
N LYS A 63 10.90 -17.07 21.09
CA LYS A 63 9.57 -17.57 21.51
C LYS A 63 8.56 -16.44 21.80
N ALA A 64 8.85 -15.21 21.37
CA ALA A 64 7.94 -14.09 21.58
C ALA A 64 6.67 -14.34 20.76
N LYS A 65 5.52 -14.45 21.44
CA LYS A 65 4.24 -14.48 20.75
C LYS A 65 4.06 -13.14 20.03
N PRO A 66 3.78 -13.13 18.71
CA PRO A 66 3.49 -11.89 18.02
C PRO A 66 2.29 -11.23 18.69
N LYS A 67 2.41 -9.95 19.06
CA LYS A 67 1.31 -9.15 19.61
C LYS A 67 0.31 -8.74 18.52
N VAL A 68 0.69 -8.92 17.26
CA VAL A 68 -0.10 -8.58 16.09
C VAL A 68 -0.72 -9.84 15.49
N LYS A 69 -2.00 -9.75 15.18
CA LYS A 69 -2.82 -10.75 14.51
C LYS A 69 -3.26 -10.14 13.19
N ILE A 70 -2.98 -10.86 12.10
CA ILE A 70 -3.45 -10.52 10.75
C ILE A 70 -4.50 -11.58 10.37
N GLU A 71 -5.70 -11.13 10.01
CA GLU A 71 -6.81 -11.97 9.59
C GLU A 71 -7.16 -11.67 8.14
N ILE A 72 -7.30 -12.72 7.34
CA ILE A 72 -7.63 -12.61 5.92
C ILE A 72 -8.95 -13.34 5.67
N GLU A 73 -9.93 -12.61 5.15
CA GLU A 73 -11.20 -13.16 4.69
C GLU A 73 -11.26 -13.07 3.16
N ILE A 74 -11.31 -14.22 2.48
CA ILE A 74 -11.46 -14.29 1.02
C ILE A 74 -12.85 -14.83 0.70
N LYS A 75 -13.62 -14.05 -0.07
CA LYS A 75 -14.92 -14.42 -0.62
C LYS A 75 -14.94 -14.14 -2.12
N PRO A 76 -15.87 -14.76 -2.88
CA PRO A 76 -16.00 -14.51 -4.32
C PRO A 76 -16.20 -13.03 -4.70
N THR A 77 -16.74 -12.21 -3.79
CA THR A 77 -17.09 -10.81 -4.03
C THR A 77 -16.28 -9.81 -3.21
N ARG A 78 -15.43 -10.26 -2.28
CA ARG A 78 -14.62 -9.38 -1.45
C ARG A 78 -13.40 -10.09 -0.88
N ILE A 79 -12.31 -9.34 -0.74
CA ILE A 79 -11.18 -9.71 0.10
C ILE A 79 -11.08 -8.68 1.22
N VAL A 80 -10.87 -9.15 2.45
CA VAL A 80 -10.68 -8.29 3.62
C VAL A 80 -9.41 -8.72 4.34
N VAL A 81 -8.49 -7.78 4.55
CA VAL A 81 -7.32 -7.96 5.42
C VAL A 81 -7.53 -7.07 6.64
N LYS A 82 -7.46 -7.66 7.83
CA LYS A 82 -7.59 -6.94 9.11
C LYS A 82 -6.38 -7.23 9.95
N ASP A 83 -5.84 -6.20 10.58
CA ASP A 83 -4.80 -6.34 11.58
C ASP A 83 -5.06 -5.45 12.80
N ASN A 84 -4.35 -5.75 13.88
CA ASN A 84 -4.27 -4.91 15.08
C ASN A 84 -2.85 -4.35 15.26
N ALA A 85 -2.17 -4.01 14.15
CA ALA A 85 -0.87 -3.38 14.16
C ALA A 85 -0.96 -1.90 14.61
N SER A 86 0.10 -1.12 14.41
CA SER A 86 0.17 0.29 14.83
C SER A 86 -0.80 1.21 14.08
N GLY A 87 -1.23 0.82 12.88
CA GLY A 87 -2.10 1.60 12.01
C GLY A 87 -1.34 2.56 11.10
N ILE A 88 -2.08 3.37 10.34
CA ILE A 88 -1.55 4.35 9.38
C ILE A 88 -1.64 5.73 10.01
N SER A 89 -0.49 6.41 10.16
CA SER A 89 -0.47 7.80 10.64
C SER A 89 -1.15 8.76 9.66
N LEU A 90 -1.69 9.88 10.16
CA LEU A 90 -2.32 10.89 9.30
C LEU A 90 -1.35 11.44 8.22
N ALA A 91 -0.08 11.66 8.57
CA ALA A 91 0.94 12.11 7.63
C ALA A 91 1.18 11.07 6.52
N THR A 92 1.31 9.79 6.90
CA THR A 92 1.43 8.68 5.94
C THR A 92 0.20 8.58 5.04
N ALA A 93 -0.99 8.78 5.62
CA ALA A 93 -2.25 8.75 4.88
C ALA A 93 -2.33 9.87 3.83
N THR A 94 -2.02 11.11 4.20
CA THR A 94 -2.13 12.28 3.32
C THR A 94 -1.07 12.29 2.22
N ASP A 95 0.15 11.84 2.54
CA ASP A 95 1.30 12.00 1.64
C ASP A 95 1.65 10.76 0.83
N HIS A 96 1.21 9.58 1.25
CA HIS A 96 1.66 8.33 0.60
C HIS A 96 0.52 7.38 0.22
N VAL A 97 -0.54 7.26 1.03
CA VAL A 97 -1.60 6.27 0.75
C VAL A 97 -2.40 6.64 -0.50
N PHE A 98 -2.80 7.90 -0.65
CA PHE A 98 -3.68 8.35 -1.75
C PHE A 98 -2.97 9.02 -2.94
N LYS A 99 -1.69 9.36 -2.81
CA LYS A 99 -0.91 9.95 -3.91
C LYS A 99 -0.33 8.84 -4.80
N PHE A 100 -0.41 9.03 -6.12
CA PHE A 100 0.23 8.15 -7.11
C PHE A 100 1.63 8.69 -7.43
N GLY A 101 2.67 7.92 -7.12
CA GLY A 101 4.07 8.35 -7.19
C GLY A 101 4.53 9.13 -5.96
N ARG A 102 5.83 9.13 -5.69
CA ARG A 102 6.47 10.07 -4.75
C ARG A 102 6.71 11.40 -5.49
N GLY A 103 6.58 12.53 -4.79
CA GLY A 103 7.11 13.79 -5.30
C GLY A 103 8.64 13.73 -5.39
N ASP A 104 9.23 14.55 -6.25
CA ASP A 104 10.66 14.50 -6.62
C ASP A 104 11.67 14.72 -5.45
N ASP A 105 11.22 14.90 -4.21
CA ASP A 105 12.04 15.40 -3.08
C ASP A 105 12.54 14.36 -2.06
N ASP A 106 12.13 13.08 -2.13
CA ASP A 106 12.52 12.10 -1.10
C ASP A 106 13.78 11.30 -1.49
N GLY A 107 14.95 11.95 -1.32
CA GLY A 107 16.29 11.44 -1.61
C GLY A 107 16.81 10.30 -0.72
N SER A 108 16.06 9.20 -0.53
CA SER A 108 16.56 8.00 0.15
C SER A 108 16.91 6.88 -0.84
N GLU A 109 18.17 6.82 -1.28
CA GLU A 109 18.71 5.82 -2.22
C GLU A 109 18.85 4.38 -1.64
N THR A 110 18.27 4.08 -0.48
CA THR A 110 18.51 2.81 0.25
C THR A 110 17.27 2.00 0.61
N ALA A 111 16.17 2.17 -0.11
CA ALA A 111 14.98 1.31 0.05
C ALA A 111 14.82 0.38 -1.16
N ASP A 112 14.65 -0.90 -0.86
CA ASP A 112 14.57 -2.01 -1.80
C ASP A 112 13.62 -1.74 -2.99
N ARG A 113 13.98 -2.26 -4.18
CA ARG A 113 13.44 -1.89 -5.50
C ARG A 113 11.92 -2.08 -5.65
N LEU A 114 11.26 -2.77 -4.72
CA LEU A 114 9.81 -2.95 -4.65
C LEU A 114 9.07 -1.74 -4.03
N SER A 115 9.69 -1.02 -3.11
CA SER A 115 9.04 0.02 -2.28
C SER A 115 9.20 1.44 -2.84
N VAL A 116 10.09 1.62 -3.83
CA VAL A 116 10.54 2.93 -4.35
C VAL A 116 9.42 3.77 -4.96
N TYR A 117 8.36 3.17 -5.47
CA TYR A 117 7.33 3.91 -6.23
C TYR A 117 6.06 4.21 -5.43
N GLY A 118 5.91 3.66 -4.23
CA GLY A 118 4.64 3.74 -3.48
C GLY A 118 3.43 3.17 -4.23
N ILE A 119 3.61 2.51 -5.38
CA ILE A 119 2.53 2.02 -6.25
C ILE A 119 2.08 0.60 -5.92
N GLY A 120 2.84 -0.20 -5.17
CA GLY A 120 2.54 -1.62 -4.90
C GLY A 120 1.13 -1.82 -4.33
N LEU A 121 0.85 -1.21 -3.18
CA LEU A 121 -0.47 -1.23 -2.55
C LEU A 121 -1.58 -0.76 -3.51
N LYS A 122 -1.37 0.32 -4.26
CA LYS A 122 -2.36 0.84 -5.21
C LYS A 122 -2.62 -0.15 -6.35
N ARG A 123 -1.58 -0.73 -6.96
CA ARG A 123 -1.68 -1.74 -8.01
C ARG A 123 -2.41 -2.98 -7.50
N ALA A 124 -2.08 -3.42 -6.29
CA ALA A 124 -2.73 -4.54 -5.64
C ALA A 124 -4.23 -4.27 -5.39
N MET A 125 -4.58 -3.10 -4.84
CA MET A 125 -5.97 -2.68 -4.64
C MET A 125 -6.75 -2.69 -5.96
N PHE A 126 -6.22 -2.09 -7.02
CA PHE A 126 -6.88 -2.07 -8.34
C PHE A 126 -6.92 -3.43 -9.03
N LYS A 127 -5.95 -4.32 -8.76
CA LYS A 127 -5.96 -5.70 -9.27
C LYS A 127 -7.06 -6.52 -8.62
N CYS A 128 -7.27 -6.32 -7.32
CA CYS A 128 -8.22 -7.07 -6.50
C CYS A 128 -9.67 -6.61 -6.69
N GLY A 129 -9.91 -5.33 -7.00
CA GLY A 129 -11.27 -4.84 -7.18
C GLY A 129 -11.39 -3.38 -7.60
N ASN A 130 -12.64 -2.96 -7.78
CA ASN A 130 -13.02 -1.60 -8.19
C ASN A 130 -13.61 -0.76 -7.06
N ARG A 131 -13.88 -1.36 -5.89
CA ARG A 131 -14.29 -0.71 -4.66
C ARG A 131 -13.27 -1.04 -3.60
N ILE A 132 -12.71 0.00 -2.98
CA ILE A 132 -11.63 -0.15 -2.02
C ILE A 132 -11.95 0.67 -0.79
N GLU A 133 -11.87 0.07 0.38
CA GLU A 133 -12.16 0.70 1.66
C GLU A 133 -10.97 0.49 2.58
N ILE A 134 -10.44 1.58 3.14
CA ILE A 134 -9.35 1.54 4.12
C ILE A 134 -9.83 2.23 5.38
N VAL A 135 -9.76 1.51 6.49
CA VAL A 135 -10.04 2.03 7.83
C VAL A 135 -8.84 1.71 8.70
N SER A 136 -8.28 2.73 9.34
CA SER A 136 -7.14 2.58 10.22
C SER A 136 -7.28 3.51 11.43
N ASP A 137 -6.90 3.03 12.61
CA ASP A 137 -6.78 3.83 13.81
C ASP A 137 -5.31 3.88 14.20
N HIS A 138 -4.80 5.07 14.47
CA HIS A 138 -3.40 5.30 14.81
C HIS A 138 -3.32 6.35 15.90
N ARG A 139 -2.32 6.23 16.79
CA ARG A 139 -2.17 7.10 17.98
C ARG A 139 -2.05 8.60 17.65
N GLN A 140 -1.62 8.93 16.43
CA GLN A 140 -1.46 10.29 15.94
C GLN A 140 -2.62 10.75 15.02
N GLY A 141 -3.75 10.03 15.04
CA GLY A 141 -4.94 10.30 14.23
C GLY A 141 -5.20 9.15 13.23
N GLY A 142 -6.45 8.72 13.16
CA GLY A 142 -6.91 7.63 12.29
C GLY A 142 -7.33 8.09 10.88
N LEU A 143 -7.56 7.12 10.00
CA LEU A 143 -7.93 7.28 8.60
C LEU A 143 -9.19 6.47 8.28
N SER A 144 -10.11 7.06 7.53
CA SER A 144 -11.18 6.34 6.83
C SER A 144 -11.29 6.86 5.40
N SER A 145 -11.26 5.97 4.42
CA SER A 145 -11.42 6.29 2.99
C SER A 145 -12.28 5.25 2.29
N THR A 146 -13.08 5.69 1.32
CA THR A 146 -13.97 4.88 0.48
C THR A 146 -13.77 5.19 -1.01
#